data_AF-A0A2U8FDZ7-F1
#
_entry.id   AF-A0A2U8FDZ7-F1
#
_cell.length_a   1.000
_cell.length_b   1.000
_cell.length_c   1.000
_cell.angle_alpha   90.00
_cell.angle_beta   90.00
_cell.angle_gamma   90.00
#
_symmetry.space_group_name_H-M   'P 1'
#
loop_
_entity.id
_entity.type
_entity.pdbx_description
1 polymer ?
#
loop_
_entity_poly.entity_id
_entity_poly.type
_entity_poly.pdbx_seq_one_letter_code
_entity_poly.pdbx_strand_id
1 'polypeptide(L)' 'MFERIDGILREIEEAQAEITLLLGLAKISFVDYVMIKRGSQDIPEGLGAWNLQQIDNEVSRLKEAIDSLNKIKKEVLTW' A
#
# COMPACT_ATOMS: atom_id res chain seq x y z
N MET A 1 -1.32 24.23 2.70
CA MET A 1 -1.89 23.10 3.48
C MET A 1 -2.69 22.18 2.56
N PHE A 2 -3.67 22.69 1.81
CA PHE A 2 -4.35 21.92 0.76
C PHE A 2 -3.39 21.37 -0.30
N GLU A 3 -2.42 22.16 -0.80
CA GLU A 3 -1.41 21.64 -1.74
C GLU A 3 -0.60 20.44 -1.21
N ARG A 4 -0.34 20.39 0.11
CA ARG A 4 0.33 19.25 0.76
C ARG A 4 -0.60 18.04 0.82
N ILE A 5 -1.89 18.25 1.08
CA ILE A 5 -2.91 17.20 1.04
C ILE A 5 -3.02 16.65 -0.39
N ASP A 6 -3.11 17.52 -1.40
CA ASP A 6 -3.20 17.12 -2.81
C ASP A 6 -1.99 16.30 -3.25
N GLY A 7 -0.78 16.66 -2.79
CA GLY A 7 0.42 15.86 -3.02
C GLY A 7 0.33 14.45 -2.42
N ILE A 8 -0.10 14.35 -1.15
CA ILE A 8 -0.26 13.05 -0.48
C ILE A 8 -1.36 12.21 -1.13
N LEU A 9 -2.46 12.83 -1.57
CA LEU A 9 -3.53 12.12 -2.28
C LEU A 9 -3.03 11.53 -3.60
N ARG A 10 -2.19 12.25 -4.35
CA ARG A 10 -1.55 11.71 -5.55
C ARG A 10 -0.61 10.55 -5.23
N GLU A 11 0.19 10.65 -4.17
CA GLU A 11 1.06 9.56 -3.74
C GLU A 11 0.26 8.29 -3.36
N ILE A 12 -0.89 8.46 -2.73
CA ILE A 12 -1.81 7.35 -2.42
C ILE A 12 -2.36 6.72 -3.70
N GLU A 13 -2.81 7.52 -4.67
CA GLU A 13 -3.32 7.04 -5.96
C GLU A 13 -2.26 6.29 -6.75
N GLU A 14 -1.03 6.82 -6.81
CA GLU A 14 0.11 6.18 -7.46
C GLU A 14 0.45 4.83 -6.81
N ALA A 15 0.59 4.80 -5.47
CA ALA A 15 0.89 3.57 -4.74
C ALA A 15 -0.23 2.52 -4.93
N GLN A 16 -1.50 2.93 -4.92
CA GLN A 16 -2.62 2.03 -5.18
C GLN A 16 -2.60 1.45 -6.59
N ALA A 17 -2.29 2.27 -7.61
CA ALA A 17 -2.17 1.81 -8.99
C ALA A 17 -1.02 0.79 -9.15
N GLU A 18 0.12 1.05 -8.50
CA GLU A 18 1.30 0.18 -8.57
C GLU A 18 1.08 -1.15 -7.83
N ILE A 19 0.48 -1.11 -6.63
CA ILE A 19 0.03 -2.32 -5.91
C ILE A 19 -0.91 -3.14 -6.79
N THR A 20 -1.89 -2.50 -7.42
CA THR A 20 -2.86 -3.20 -8.28
C THR A 20 -2.18 -3.89 -9.46
N LEU A 21 -1.20 -3.22 -10.08
CA LEU A 21 -0.40 -3.78 -11.15
C LEU A 21 0.40 -4.99 -10.67
N LEU A 22 1.14 -4.87 -9.56
CA LEU A 22 1.98 -5.92 -9.01
C LEU A 22 1.16 -7.16 -8.60
N LEU A 23 -0.01 -6.95 -7.99
CA LEU A 23 -0.96 -8.00 -7.65
C LEU A 23 -1.47 -8.73 -8.91
N GLY A 24 -1.78 -7.98 -9.98
CA GLY A 24 -2.18 -8.53 -11.26
C GLY A 24 -1.10 -9.40 -11.91
N LEU A 25 0.16 -8.94 -11.88
CA LEU A 25 1.32 -9.71 -12.36
C LEU A 25 1.55 -10.98 -11.52
N ALA A 26 1.37 -10.86 -10.20
CA ALA A 26 1.46 -11.95 -9.24
C ALA A 26 0.25 -12.91 -9.29
N LYS A 27 -0.83 -12.54 -9.99
CA LYS A 27 -2.11 -13.27 -10.05
C LYS A 27 -2.71 -13.56 -8.67
N ILE A 28 -2.55 -12.63 -7.73
CA ILE A 28 -3.14 -12.71 -6.39
C ILE A 28 -3.99 -11.48 -6.11
N SER A 29 -5.01 -11.61 -5.27
CA SER A 29 -5.76 -10.46 -4.78
C SER A 29 -5.03 -9.77 -3.63
N PHE A 30 -5.45 -8.56 -3.28
CA PHE A 30 -4.95 -7.88 -2.08
C PHE A 30 -5.28 -8.66 -0.80
N VAL A 31 -6.42 -9.37 -0.78
CA VAL A 31 -6.80 -10.23 0.35
C VAL A 31 -5.82 -11.40 0.49
N ASP A 32 -5.47 -12.06 -0.61
CA ASP A 32 -4.47 -13.14 -0.61
C ASP A 32 -3.13 -12.64 -0.09
N TYR A 33 -2.67 -11.48 -0.58
CA TYR A 33 -1.47 -10.83 -0.07
C TYR A 33 -1.52 -10.66 1.45
N VAL A 34 -2.62 -10.10 1.99
CA VAL A 34 -2.78 -9.90 3.44
C VAL A 34 -2.77 -11.23 4.19
N MET A 35 -3.42 -12.27 3.67
CA MET A 35 -3.45 -13.61 4.28
C MET A 35 -2.05 -14.24 4.31
N ILE A 36 -1.28 -14.10 3.23
CA ILE A 36 0.12 -14.54 3.13
C ILE A 36 0.98 -13.81 4.17
N LYS A 37 0.87 -12.48 4.26
CA LYS A 37 1.66 -11.68 5.21
C LYS A 37 1.33 -11.95 6.67
N ARG A 38 0.11 -12.42 6.96
CA ARG A 38 -0.32 -12.84 8.30
C ARG A 38 0.08 -14.29 8.63
N GLY A 39 0.71 -15.01 7.70
CA GLY A 39 1.02 -16.44 7.86
C GLY A 39 -0.24 -17.31 7.91
N SER A 40 -1.38 -16.79 7.45
CA SER A 40 -2.66 -17.50 7.42
C SER A 40 -2.88 -18.27 6.11
N GLN A 41 -2.02 -18.03 5.12
CA GLN A 41 -2.00 -18.72 3.83
C GLN A 41 -0.54 -18.88 3.40
N ASP A 42 -0.21 -20.04 2.85
CA ASP A 42 1.12 -20.26 2.27
C ASP A 42 1.31 -19.46 0.99
N ILE A 43 2.57 -19.19 0.66
CA ILE A 43 2.93 -18.54 -0.60
C ILE A 43 2.55 -19.49 -1.75
N PRO A 44 1.72 -19.07 -2.71
CA PRO A 44 1.33 -19.91 -3.85
C PRO A 44 2.55 -20.38 -4.64
N GLU A 45 2.51 -21.63 -5.11
CA GLU A 45 3.56 -22.17 -5.98
C GLU A 45 3.69 -21.31 -7.25
N GLY A 46 4.90 -20.82 -7.52
CA GLY A 46 5.18 -19.91 -8.65
C GLY A 46 5.16 -18.42 -8.31
N LEU A 47 4.71 -18.02 -7.11
CA LEU A 47 4.90 -16.66 -6.62
C LEU A 47 6.32 -16.50 -6.08
N GLY A 48 7.20 -15.88 -6.87
CA GLY A 48 8.57 -15.60 -6.45
C GLY A 48 8.61 -14.65 -5.24
N ALA A 49 9.53 -14.92 -4.30
CA ALA A 49 9.75 -14.06 -3.12
C ALA A 49 10.02 -12.58 -3.49
N TRP A 50 10.63 -12.35 -4.65
CA TRP A 50 10.88 -11.01 -5.18
C TRP A 50 9.58 -10.23 -5.49
N ASN A 51 8.56 -10.89 -6.08
CA ASN A 51 7.27 -10.24 -6.36
C ASN A 51 6.58 -9.77 -5.06
N LEU A 52 6.60 -10.64 -4.05
CA LEU A 52 6.06 -10.34 -2.72
C LEU A 52 6.77 -9.15 -2.08
N GLN A 53 8.09 -9.08 -2.20
CA GLN A 53 8.88 -7.98 -1.66
C GLN A 53 8.58 -6.64 -2.36
N GLN A 54 8.34 -6.64 -3.68
CA GLN A 54 7.93 -5.41 -4.37
C GLN A 54 6.55 -4.94 -3.89
N ILE A 55 5.60 -5.86 -3.73
CA ILE A 55 4.27 -5.53 -3.18
C ILE A 55 4.41 -4.98 -1.76
N ASP A 56 5.27 -5.57 -0.92
CA ASP A 56 5.54 -5.09 0.44
C ASP A 56 6.06 -3.64 0.48
N ASN A 57 6.92 -3.27 -0.46
CA ASN A 57 7.48 -1.92 -0.55
C ASN A 57 6.38 -0.91 -0.88
N GLU A 58 5.55 -1.17 -1.90
CA GLU A 58 4.48 -0.25 -2.28
C GLU A 58 3.37 -0.18 -1.22
N VAL A 59 3.05 -1.29 -0.56
CA VAL A 59 2.13 -1.30 0.59
C VAL A 59 2.67 -0.47 1.74
N SER A 60 3.99 -0.49 1.98
CA SER A 60 4.63 0.33 3.00
C SER A 60 4.57 1.82 2.64
N ARG A 61 4.85 2.17 1.37
CA ARG A 61 4.70 3.53 0.84
C ARG A 61 3.26 4.05 1.00
N LEU A 62 2.26 3.23 0.66
CA LEU A 62 0.85 3.57 0.86
C LEU A 62 0.53 3.86 2.33
N LYS A 63 1.01 3.02 3.26
CA LYS A 63 0.81 3.22 4.71
C LYS A 63 1.43 4.53 5.19
N GLU A 64 2.64 4.84 4.76
CA GLU A 64 3.34 6.07 5.13
C GLU A 64 2.62 7.34 4.62
N ALA A 65 2.09 7.29 3.40
CA ALA A 65 1.29 8.39 2.85
C ALA A 65 -0.01 8.60 3.63
N ILE A 66 -0.73 7.51 3.97
CA ILE A 66 -1.94 7.57 4.82
C ILE A 66 -1.63 8.12 6.21
N ASP A 67 -0.53 7.67 6.83
CA ASP A 67 -0.10 8.17 8.14
C ASP A 67 0.25 9.66 8.09
N SER A 68 0.86 10.12 6.99
CA SER A 68 1.17 11.52 6.75
C SER A 68 -0.10 12.37 6.60
N LEU A 69 -1.09 11.88 5.85
CA LEU A 69 -2.40 12.52 5.76
C LEU A 69 -3.08 12.61 7.12
N ASN A 70 -2.99 11.54 7.93
CA ASN A 70 -3.57 11.51 9.27
C ASN A 70 -2.89 12.49 10.24
N LYS A 71 -1.57 12.71 10.10
CA LYS A 71 -0.86 13.77 10.86
C LYS A 71 -1.41 15.14 10.52
N ILE A 72 -1.58 15.46 9.23
CA ILE A 72 -2.17 16.73 8.80
C ILE A 72 -3.60 16.88 9.34
N LYS A 73 -4.41 15.82 9.28
CA LYS A 73 -5.76 15.83 9.89
C LYS A 73 -5.71 16.23 11.37
N LYS A 74 -4.76 15.69 12.15
CA LYS A 74 -4.63 16.03 13.58
C LYS A 74 -4.18 17.47 13.80
N GLU A 75 -3.30 18.00 12.95
CA GLU A 75 -2.89 19.41 12.98
C GLU A 75 -4.05 20.38 12.71
N VAL A 76 -5.04 19.96 11.91
CA VAL A 76 -6.22 20.78 11.57
C VAL A 76 -7.32 20.66 12.63
N LEU A 77 -7.42 19.53 13.33
CA LEU A 77 -8.48 19.26 14.31
C LEU A 77 -8.17 19.75 15.73
N THR A 78 -7.08 20.47 15.96
CA THR A 78 -6.86 21.17 17.24
C THR A 78 -7.77 22.39 17.35
N TRP A 79 -8.84 22.24 18.12
CA TRP A 79 -9.54 23.30 18.85
C TRP A 79 -9.45 22.98 20.34
#